data_AF-A0A816U3H8-F1
#
_entry.id   AF-A0A816U3H8-F1
#
_cell.length_a   1.000
_cell.length_b   1.000
_cell.length_c   1.000
_cell.angle_alpha   90.00
_cell.angle_beta   90.00
_cell.angle_gamma   90.00
#
_symmetry.space_group_name_H-M   'P 1'
#
loop_
_entity.id
_entity.type
_entity.pdbx_description
1 polymer ?
#
loop_
_entity_poly.entity_id
_entity_poly.type
_entity_poly.pdbx_seq_one_letter_code
_entity_poly.pdbx_strand_id
1 'polypeptide(L)'
;DFIGVEENEEEPEDTDLDSPRGKKTDELDQYLNLGIDKSKLESNPLSFSKEYQDEFQRLSRYARSIHSIPATSASVERQFSEAGLIIQERRTNLNPERLDNILLIRSMQKKNIFL
;
A
#
# COMPACT_ATOMS: atom_id res chain seq x y z
N ASP A 1 -3.73 29.02 -43.86
CA ASP A 1 -4.07 29.40 -42.47
C ASP A 1 -4.43 28.17 -41.66
N PHE A 2 -3.44 27.61 -40.97
CA PHE A 2 -3.61 26.57 -39.97
C PHE A 2 -2.85 27.07 -38.75
N ILE A 3 -3.59 27.57 -37.75
CA ILE A 3 -3.02 28.07 -36.50
C ILE A 3 -2.66 26.85 -35.66
N GLY A 4 -1.36 26.63 -35.46
CA GLY A 4 -0.86 25.67 -34.49
C GLY A 4 -1.21 26.15 -33.09
N VAL A 5 -2.03 25.38 -32.39
CA VAL A 5 -2.27 25.55 -30.96
C VAL A 5 -1.16 24.76 -30.27
N GLU A 6 -0.13 25.45 -29.80
CA GLU A 6 0.81 24.90 -28.82
C GLU A 6 0.09 24.86 -27.47
N GLU A 7 -0.37 23.66 -27.08
CA GLU A 7 -0.80 23.38 -25.72
C GLU A 7 0.45 23.32 -24.84
N ASN A 8 0.76 24.44 -24.18
CA ASN A 8 1.69 24.46 -23.06
C ASN A 8 0.94 23.92 -21.83
N GLU A 9 1.13 22.64 -21.53
CA GLU A 9 0.75 22.06 -20.24
C GLU A 9 1.74 22.55 -19.18
N GLU A 10 1.40 23.66 -18.51
CA GLU A 10 2.05 24.08 -17.27
C GLU A 10 1.68 23.09 -16.15
N GLU A 11 2.61 22.19 -15.83
CA GLU A 11 2.56 21.36 -14.62
C GLU A 11 2.55 22.28 -13.36
N PRO A 12 1.64 22.06 -12.40
CA PRO A 12 1.60 22.89 -11.20
C PRO A 12 2.81 22.63 -10.29
N GLU A 13 3.59 23.69 -10.04
CA GLU A 13 4.64 23.72 -9.02
C GLU A 13 4.06 23.54 -7.61
N ASP A 14 4.27 22.37 -7.01
CA ASP A 14 4.00 22.12 -5.59
C ASP A 14 5.06 22.82 -4.70
N THR A 15 4.77 24.07 -4.34
CA THR A 15 5.33 24.81 -3.19
C THR A 15 4.28 24.69 -2.07
N ASP A 16 4.51 24.32 -0.81
CA ASP A 16 5.58 24.58 0.16
C ASP A 16 5.47 23.57 1.32
N LEU A 17 6.55 23.36 2.07
CA LEU A 17 6.58 23.53 3.54
C LEU A 17 8.03 23.40 4.04
N ASP A 18 8.68 24.56 4.12
CA ASP A 18 9.98 24.82 4.72
C ASP A 18 10.00 24.35 6.19
N SER A 19 10.57 23.16 6.43
CA SER A 19 11.04 22.73 7.75
C SER A 19 12.51 23.16 7.89
N PRO A 20 12.95 23.69 9.04
CA PRO A 20 14.26 24.34 9.16
C PRO A 20 15.37 23.42 8.67
N ARG A 21 16.09 23.89 7.65
CA ARG A 21 17.28 23.27 7.04
C ARG A 21 18.44 23.21 8.04
N GLY A 22 18.30 22.42 9.10
CA GLY A 22 19.43 21.80 9.76
C GLY A 22 19.99 20.75 8.82
N LYS A 23 21.32 20.67 8.67
CA LYS A 23 22.01 19.62 7.91
C LYS A 23 21.66 18.24 8.48
N LYS A 24 20.50 17.70 8.09
CA LYS A 24 20.19 16.28 8.20
C LYS A 24 20.87 15.66 6.99
N THR A 25 21.88 14.83 7.24
CA THR A 25 22.27 13.79 6.31
C THR A 25 21.01 13.17 5.72
N ASP A 26 20.96 13.04 4.40
CA ASP A 26 19.79 12.48 3.75
C ASP A 26 19.53 11.07 4.33
N GLU A 27 18.30 10.84 4.75
CA GLU A 27 17.88 9.53 5.29
C GLU A 27 18.09 8.45 4.23
N LEU A 28 17.93 8.82 2.96
CA LEU A 28 18.25 7.98 1.81
C LEU A 28 19.73 7.66 1.69
N ASP A 29 20.61 8.66 1.85
CA ASP A 29 22.06 8.43 1.79
C ASP A 29 22.51 7.50 2.92
N GLN A 30 21.96 7.66 4.12
CA GLN A 30 22.26 6.75 5.23
C GLN A 30 21.77 5.32 4.95
N TYR A 31 20.58 5.18 4.38
CA TYR A 31 20.04 3.88 4.00
C TYR A 31 20.85 3.19 2.89
N LEU A 32 21.29 3.94 1.87
CA LEU A 32 22.08 3.41 0.76
C LEU A 32 23.51 3.02 1.18
N ASN A 33 24.07 3.73 2.16
CA ASN A 33 25.38 3.40 2.73
C ASN A 33 25.29 2.37 3.88
N LEU A 34 24.09 1.92 4.23
CA LEU A 34 23.90 0.92 5.28
C LEU A 34 24.47 -0.41 4.82
N GLY A 35 25.53 -0.87 5.50
CA GLY A 35 26.06 -2.22 5.33
C GLY A 35 25.11 -3.25 5.93
N ILE A 36 24.16 -3.74 5.14
CA ILE A 36 23.21 -4.76 5.57
C ILE A 36 23.87 -6.14 5.48
N ASP A 37 23.85 -6.86 6.60
CA ASP A 37 24.37 -8.23 6.67
C ASP A 37 23.44 -9.20 5.92
N LYS A 38 23.99 -10.23 5.28
CA LYS A 38 23.21 -11.13 4.40
C LYS A 38 22.04 -11.83 5.12
N SER A 39 22.19 -12.06 6.43
CA SER A 39 21.15 -12.63 7.29
C SER A 39 19.89 -11.77 7.38
N LYS A 40 20.01 -10.44 7.30
CA LYS A 40 18.87 -9.51 7.32
C LYS A 40 18.14 -9.46 5.98
N LEU A 41 18.79 -9.85 4.88
CA LEU A 41 18.15 -9.90 3.55
C LEU A 41 17.13 -11.04 3.44
N GLU A 42 17.33 -12.13 4.18
CA GLU A 42 16.38 -13.25 4.25
C GLU A 42 15.20 -12.96 5.19
N SER A 43 15.26 -11.86 5.96
CA SER A 43 14.21 -11.47 6.89
C SER A 43 13.04 -10.78 6.20
N ASN A 44 11.86 -10.81 6.82
CA ASN A 44 10.70 -10.11 6.27
C ASN A 44 10.97 -8.59 6.23
N PRO A 45 10.78 -7.93 5.07
CA PRO A 45 11.10 -6.51 4.91
C PRO A 45 10.29 -5.58 5.82
N LEU A 46 9.08 -5.99 6.23
CA LEU A 46 8.28 -5.24 7.21
C LEU A 46 8.89 -5.33 8.63
N SER A 47 9.46 -6.48 8.99
CA SER A 47 10.16 -6.66 10.26
C SER A 47 11.41 -5.81 10.32
N PHE A 48 12.20 -5.83 9.23
CA PHE A 48 13.37 -4.98 9.07
C PHE A 48 12.99 -3.49 9.17
N SER A 49 11.96 -3.04 8.42
CA SER A 49 11.51 -1.64 8.45
C SER A 49 11.03 -1.20 9.84
N LYS A 50 10.52 -2.14 10.65
CA LYS A 50 10.11 -1.89 12.04
C LYS A 50 11.30 -1.75 12.98
N GLU A 51 12.34 -2.56 12.80
CA GLU A 51 13.59 -2.49 13.58
C GLU A 51 14.30 -1.14 13.36
N TYR A 52 14.35 -0.67 12.11
CA TYR A 52 15.00 0.59 11.74
C TYR A 52 14.06 1.80 11.71
N GLN A 53 12.86 1.68 12.28
CA GLN A 53 11.85 2.75 12.23
C GLN A 53 12.31 4.04 12.94
N ASP A 54 13.06 3.90 14.02
CA ASP A 54 13.53 5.06 14.81
C ASP A 54 14.65 5.83 14.10
N GLU A 55 15.48 5.11 13.33
CA GLU A 55 16.58 5.65 12.54
C GLU A 55 16.08 6.23 11.20
N PHE A 56 15.15 5.54 10.54
CA PHE A 56 14.58 5.92 9.25
C PHE A 56 13.06 6.14 9.31
N GLN A 57 12.64 7.19 10.01
CA GLN A 57 11.21 7.46 10.26
C GLN A 57 10.39 7.72 9.00
N ARG A 58 10.95 8.45 8.01
CA ARG A 58 10.22 8.78 6.78
C ARG A 58 10.25 7.60 5.83
N LEU A 59 11.42 6.98 5.65
CA LEU A 59 11.60 5.84 4.76
C LEU A 59 10.79 4.63 5.24
N SER A 60 10.79 4.33 6.54
CA SER A 60 9.95 3.24 7.08
C SER A 60 8.45 3.52 6.95
N ARG A 61 8.01 4.78 6.86
CA ARG A 61 6.62 5.12 6.53
C ARG A 61 6.31 4.81 5.07
N TYR A 62 7.21 5.16 4.14
CA TYR A 62 7.05 4.84 2.73
C TYR A 62 7.15 3.33 2.45
N ALA A 63 8.15 2.65 3.02
CA ALA A 63 8.35 1.21 2.88
C ALA A 63 7.10 0.43 3.31
N ARG A 64 6.49 0.78 4.43
CA ARG A 64 5.21 0.17 4.86
C ARG A 64 4.08 0.38 3.87
N SER A 65 3.98 1.59 3.31
CA SER A 65 2.92 1.92 2.34
C SER A 65 3.12 1.12 1.05
N ILE A 66 4.34 1.07 0.53
CA ILE A 66 4.69 0.33 -0.70
C ILE A 66 4.49 -1.18 -0.49
N HIS A 67 5.00 -1.75 0.61
CA HIS A 67 4.86 -3.18 0.90
C HIS A 67 3.44 -3.60 1.28
N SER A 68 2.54 -2.66 1.60
CA SER A 68 1.14 -2.98 1.82
C SER A 68 0.37 -3.27 0.53
N ILE A 69 0.92 -2.87 -0.63
CA ILE A 69 0.31 -3.10 -1.93
C ILE A 69 0.55 -4.55 -2.33
N PRO A 70 -0.50 -5.35 -2.56
CA PRO A 70 -0.35 -6.72 -3.04
C PRO A 70 0.26 -6.70 -4.45
N ALA A 71 1.26 -7.55 -4.69
CA ALA A 71 1.90 -7.66 -6.00
C ALA A 71 0.99 -8.25 -7.08
N THR A 72 -0.14 -8.89 -6.68
CA THR A 72 -1.03 -9.59 -7.60
C THR A 72 -2.50 -9.36 -7.25
N SER A 73 -3.37 -9.47 -8.26
CA SER A 73 -4.83 -9.46 -8.13
C SER A 73 -5.39 -10.74 -7.50
N ALA A 74 -4.58 -11.79 -7.32
CA ALA A 74 -5.02 -13.11 -6.86
C ALA A 74 -5.80 -13.06 -5.53
N SER A 75 -5.42 -12.15 -4.62
CA SER A 75 -6.15 -11.94 -3.35
C SER A 75 -7.60 -11.49 -3.60
N VAL A 76 -7.78 -10.57 -4.53
CA VAL A 76 -9.08 -10.00 -4.91
C VAL A 76 -9.89 -11.03 -5.71
N GLU A 77 -9.28 -11.70 -6.68
CA GLU A 77 -9.91 -12.79 -7.45
C GLU A 77 -10.42 -13.92 -6.56
N ARG A 78 -9.67 -14.28 -5.52
CA ARG A 78 -10.10 -15.25 -4.52
C ARG A 78 -11.32 -14.76 -3.75
N GLN A 79 -11.37 -13.48 -3.37
CA GLN A 79 -12.55 -12.90 -2.72
C GLN A 79 -13.78 -12.92 -3.65
N PHE A 80 -13.61 -12.59 -4.93
CA PHE A 80 -14.70 -12.66 -5.90
C PHE A 80 -15.16 -14.10 -6.19
N SER A 81 -14.24 -15.06 -6.25
CA SER A 81 -14.59 -16.47 -6.38
C SER A 81 -15.39 -16.95 -5.17
N GLU A 82 -14.99 -16.57 -3.96
CA GLU A 82 -15.74 -16.86 -2.73
C GLU A 82 -17.13 -16.17 -2.74
N ALA A 83 -17.22 -14.93 -3.23
CA ALA A 83 -18.49 -14.23 -3.40
C ALA A 83 -19.42 -14.94 -4.39
N GLY A 84 -18.90 -15.42 -5.52
CA GLY A 84 -19.65 -16.22 -6.48
C GLY A 84 -20.24 -17.49 -5.87
N LEU A 85 -19.53 -18.13 -4.93
CA LEU A 85 -20.06 -19.27 -4.18
C LEU A 85 -21.17 -18.88 -3.17
N ILE A 86 -21.14 -17.66 -2.64
CA ILE A 86 -22.20 -17.16 -1.73
C ILE A 86 -23.47 -16.83 -2.53
N ILE A 87 -23.33 -16.33 -3.76
CA ILE A 87 -24.41 -15.93 -4.67
C ILE A 87 -24.93 -17.16 -5.48
N GLN A 88 -24.95 -18.36 -4.88
CA GLN A 88 -25.48 -19.55 -5.55
C GLN A 88 -26.96 -19.39 -5.96
N GLU A 89 -27.37 -20.15 -6.99
CA GLU A 89 -28.68 -20.12 -7.67
C GLU A 89 -29.91 -20.24 -6.75
N ARG A 90 -29.75 -20.78 -5.53
CA ARG A 90 -30.81 -20.84 -4.48
C ARG A 90 -30.97 -19.56 -3.64
N ARG A 91 -30.08 -18.57 -3.78
CA ARG A 91 -30.06 -17.29 -3.03
C ARG A 91 -30.00 -16.08 -3.98
N THR A 92 -30.73 -16.14 -5.09
CA THR A 92 -30.75 -15.11 -6.14
C THR A 92 -31.37 -13.77 -5.74
N ASN A 93 -32.03 -13.70 -4.57
CA ASN A 93 -32.71 -12.49 -4.09
C ASN A 93 -32.03 -11.84 -2.88
N LEU A 94 -30.70 -11.92 -2.82
CA LEU A 94 -29.90 -11.27 -1.79
C LEU A 94 -29.70 -9.79 -2.17
N ASN A 95 -30.12 -8.88 -1.30
CA ASN A 95 -29.81 -7.46 -1.46
C ASN A 95 -28.27 -7.27 -1.53
N PRO A 96 -27.73 -6.52 -2.50
CA PRO A 96 -26.29 -6.25 -2.61
C PRO A 96 -25.65 -5.77 -1.31
N GLU A 97 -26.34 -4.92 -0.53
CA GLU A 97 -25.84 -4.45 0.76
C GLU A 97 -25.66 -5.59 1.79
N ARG A 98 -26.52 -6.61 1.74
CA ARG A 98 -26.40 -7.79 2.61
C ARG A 98 -25.25 -8.68 2.18
N LEU A 99 -24.99 -8.77 0.88
CA LEU A 99 -23.84 -9.49 0.34
C LEU A 99 -22.53 -8.86 0.81
N ASP A 100 -22.42 -7.54 0.72
CA ASP A 100 -21.22 -6.80 1.16
C ASP A 100 -20.94 -7.03 2.64
N ASN A 101 -21.98 -6.98 3.48
CA ASN A 101 -21.86 -7.26 4.91
C ASN A 101 -21.38 -8.70 5.18
N ILE A 102 -21.90 -9.70 4.45
CA ILE A 102 -21.47 -11.10 4.60
C ILE A 102 -20.00 -11.26 4.20
N LEU A 103 -19.60 -10.66 3.07
CA LEU A 103 -18.21 -10.68 2.60
C LEU A 103 -17.28 -10.00 3.60
N LEU A 104 -17.67 -8.84 4.14
CA LEU A 104 -16.92 -8.11 5.14
C LEU A 104 -16.72 -8.94 6.42
N ILE A 105 -17.81 -9.46 7.01
CA ILE A 105 -17.76 -10.28 8.24
C ILE A 105 -16.87 -11.50 8.03
N ARG A 106 -17.01 -12.19 6.89
CA ARG A 106 -16.19 -13.35 6.55
C ARG A 106 -14.71 -12.98 6.42
N SER A 107 -14.41 -11.86 5.78
CA SER A 107 -13.03 -11.37 5.63
C SER A 107 -12.39 -11.07 6.99
N MET A 108 -13.16 -10.50 7.93
CA MET A 108 -12.72 -10.20 9.30
C MET A 108 -12.47 -11.47 10.12
N GLN A 109 -13.36 -12.46 10.02
CA GLN A 109 -13.18 -13.77 10.65
C GLN A 109 -11.92 -14.48 10.16
N LYS A 110 -11.66 -14.46 8.85
CA LYS A 110 -10.46 -15.07 8.25
C LYS A 110 -9.15 -14.40 8.69
N LYS A 111 -9.20 -13.09 8.96
CA LYS A 111 -8.06 -12.32 9.49
C LYS A 111 -7.91 -12.43 11.01
N ASN A 112 -8.81 -13.16 11.69
CA ASN A 112 -8.82 -13.35 13.14
C ASN A 112 -8.75 -12.01 13.92
N ILE A 113 -9.42 -10.96 13.40
CA ILE A 113 -9.37 -9.61 13.99
C ILE A 113 -10.19 -9.50 15.30
N PHE A 114 -11.01 -10.51 15.62
CA PHE A 114 -11.93 -10.50 16.79
C PHE A 114 -11.81 -11.73 17.72
N LEU A 115 -10.68 -12.43 17.75
CA LEU A 115 -10.37 -13.49 18.73
C LEU A 115 -8.89 -13.41 19.12
#